data_AF-W4FHD3-F1
#
_entry.id   AF-W4FHD3-F1
#
_cell.length_a   1.000
_cell.length_b   1.000
_cell.length_c   1.000
_cell.angle_alpha   90.00
_cell.angle_beta   90.00
_cell.angle_gamma   90.00
#
_symmetry.space_group_name_H-M   'P 1'
#
loop_
_entity.id
_entity.type
_entity.pdbx_description
1 polymer ?
#
loop_
_entity_poly.entity_id
_entity_poly.type
_entity_poly.pdbx_seq_one_letter_code
_entity_poly.pdbx_strand_id
1 'polypeptide(L)'
;MFTTLKALTILAVVTMAAASGDVIGDTEAICGTDQSLASVALKDSETTKYQLAQSVARLKISGGWCTAWLWGSEGHLVTNNHCIGSAADAATAIAEFGAECATATDPNNGIKGACVGTYVSNSSTLIITDPTLDFTLVKLNVNHGINITQFGYLQARDSAGTLVPNPSASHT
;
A
#
# COMPACT_ATOMS: atom_id res chain seq x y z
N MET A 1 -60.94 3.82 26.46
CA MET A 1 -60.24 5.07 26.10
C MET A 1 -58.87 5.05 26.77
N PHE A 2 -57.83 5.04 25.94
CA PHE A 2 -56.39 5.31 26.15
C PHE A 2 -55.65 4.65 27.34
N THR A 3 -54.96 3.56 27.00
CA THR A 3 -53.82 2.97 27.72
C THR A 3 -52.63 3.94 27.73
N THR A 4 -52.13 4.30 28.91
CA THR A 4 -50.92 5.11 29.10
C THR A 4 -49.67 4.24 29.00
N LEU A 5 -49.07 4.19 27.80
CA LEU A 5 -47.72 3.68 27.63
C LEU A 5 -46.73 4.79 28.05
N LYS A 6 -46.09 4.65 29.21
CA LYS A 6 -44.94 5.47 29.59
C LYS A 6 -43.77 5.09 28.67
N ALA A 7 -43.54 5.90 27.64
CA ALA A 7 -42.33 5.82 26.84
C ALA A 7 -41.15 6.28 27.71
N LEU A 8 -40.30 5.35 28.12
CA LEU A 8 -39.04 5.64 28.77
C LEU A 8 -38.02 5.90 27.65
N THR A 9 -37.85 7.17 27.28
CA THR A 9 -36.84 7.57 26.30
C THR A 9 -35.47 7.52 26.97
N ILE A 10 -34.76 6.41 26.80
CA ILE A 10 -33.34 6.33 27.17
C ILE A 10 -32.56 7.00 26.04
N LEU A 11 -32.18 8.25 26.24
CA LEU A 11 -31.24 8.95 25.36
C LEU A 11 -29.83 8.47 25.71
N ALA A 12 -29.39 7.37 25.10
CA ALA A 12 -28.00 6.97 25.16
C ALA A 12 -27.18 7.94 24.31
N VAL A 13 -26.61 8.97 24.95
CA VAL A 13 -25.60 9.83 24.33
C VAL A 13 -24.34 8.99 24.21
N VAL A 14 -24.14 8.36 23.05
CA VAL A 14 -22.86 7.74 22.70
C VAL A 14 -21.90 8.89 22.41
N THR A 15 -21.08 9.25 23.38
CA THR A 15 -19.91 10.10 23.14
C THR A 15 -18.96 9.33 22.23
N MET A 16 -18.96 9.67 20.95
CA MET A 16 -17.89 9.23 20.05
C MET A 16 -16.64 10.00 20.45
N ALA A 17 -15.74 9.35 21.19
CA ALA A 17 -14.36 9.81 21.26
C ALA A 17 -13.77 9.58 19.86
N ALA A 18 -13.89 10.59 19.00
CA ALA A 18 -12.98 10.68 17.88
C ALA A 18 -11.59 10.80 18.50
N ALA A 19 -10.77 9.75 18.38
CA ALA A 19 -9.34 9.94 18.46
C ALA A 19 -9.01 10.87 17.30
N SER A 20 -8.92 12.17 17.60
CA SER A 20 -8.23 13.12 16.74
C SER A 20 -6.80 12.63 16.68
N GLY A 21 -6.50 11.80 15.68
CA GLY A 21 -5.14 11.53 15.28
C GLY A 21 -4.49 12.89 15.10
N ASP A 22 -3.45 13.12 15.89
CA ASP A 22 -2.68 14.35 15.85
C ASP A 22 -2.19 14.53 14.43
N VAL A 23 -2.74 15.51 13.72
CA VAL A 23 -2.20 15.94 12.43
C VAL A 23 -1.00 16.81 12.79
N ILE A 24 0.11 16.16 13.15
CA ILE A 24 1.40 16.85 13.21
C ILE A 24 1.70 17.24 11.76
N GLY A 25 1.75 18.55 11.51
CA GLY A 25 1.95 19.15 10.19
C GLY A 25 3.36 19.00 9.61
N ASP A 26 4.10 17.98 10.05
CA ASP A 26 5.36 17.60 9.47
C ASP A 26 5.13 16.40 8.53
N THR A 27 5.91 16.33 7.44
CA THR A 27 5.91 15.16 6.56
C THR A 27 6.35 13.93 7.37
N GLU A 28 5.39 13.18 7.91
CA GLU A 28 5.59 11.89 8.58
C GLU A 28 6.03 10.85 7.54
N ALA A 29 7.31 10.88 7.15
CA ALA A 29 7.90 9.88 6.28
C ALA A 29 8.66 8.80 7.08
N ILE A 30 9.29 9.19 8.19
CA ILE A 30 10.17 8.33 9.00
C ILE A 30 10.05 8.74 10.46
N CYS A 31 9.67 7.79 11.32
CA CYS A 31 9.75 7.98 12.77
C CYS A 31 11.18 7.63 13.23
N GLY A 32 11.93 8.62 13.71
CA GLY A 32 13.31 8.43 14.20
C GLY A 32 14.37 8.48 13.10
N THR A 33 15.43 7.67 13.24
CA THR A 33 16.51 7.62 12.24
C THR A 33 16.07 6.80 11.02
N ASP A 34 16.45 7.25 9.83
CA ASP A 34 16.27 6.48 8.60
C ASP A 34 17.12 5.21 8.65
N GLN A 35 16.46 4.06 8.77
CA GLN A 35 17.04 2.73 8.73
C GLN A 35 16.67 2.00 7.43
N SER A 36 16.25 2.73 6.39
CA SER A 36 15.93 2.14 5.11
C SER A 36 17.16 1.47 4.50
N LEU A 37 16.92 0.28 3.96
CA LEU A 37 17.92 -0.53 3.28
C LEU A 37 17.36 -0.89 1.90
N ALA A 38 18.25 -1.15 0.95
CA ALA A 38 17.85 -1.80 -0.30
C ALA A 38 17.17 -3.13 0.03
N SER A 39 16.03 -3.43 -0.59
CA SER A 39 15.24 -4.64 -0.33
C SER A 39 16.09 -5.92 -0.40
N VAL A 40 16.99 -6.00 -1.38
CA VAL A 40 17.91 -7.13 -1.55
C VAL A 40 18.84 -7.36 -0.35
N ALA A 41 19.12 -6.34 0.48
CA ALA A 41 19.89 -6.48 1.72
C ALA A 41 19.15 -7.28 2.80
N LEU A 42 17.82 -7.36 2.69
CA LEU A 42 16.93 -8.06 3.62
C LEU A 42 16.58 -9.48 3.15
N LYS A 43 17.07 -9.90 1.99
CA LYS A 43 16.73 -11.18 1.35
C LYS A 43 17.00 -12.40 2.23
N ASP A 44 18.16 -12.41 2.89
CA ASP A 44 18.62 -13.55 3.69
C ASP A 44 18.27 -13.41 5.18
N SER A 45 18.24 -12.18 5.71
CA SER A 45 17.97 -11.91 7.13
C SER A 45 16.47 -11.82 7.46
N GLU A 46 15.65 -11.43 6.50
CA GLU A 46 14.22 -11.14 6.65
C GLU A 46 13.41 -11.76 5.50
N THR A 47 13.72 -13.03 5.18
CA THR A 47 13.26 -13.71 3.96
C THR A 47 11.75 -13.63 3.74
N THR A 48 10.93 -13.77 4.78
CA THR A 48 9.46 -13.65 4.64
C THR A 48 9.04 -12.24 4.23
N LYS A 49 9.64 -11.20 4.82
CA LYS A 49 9.34 -9.80 4.46
C LYS A 49 9.79 -9.52 3.03
N TYR A 50 10.98 -9.98 2.65
CA TYR A 50 11.50 -9.82 1.29
C TYR A 50 10.64 -10.55 0.25
N GLN A 51 10.18 -11.77 0.54
CA GLN A 51 9.26 -12.51 -0.34
C GLN A 51 7.92 -11.78 -0.53
N LEU A 52 7.32 -11.29 0.56
CA LEU A 52 6.09 -10.50 0.48
C LEU A 52 6.31 -9.18 -0.28
N ALA A 53 7.47 -8.55 -0.12
CA ALA A 53 7.82 -7.32 -0.82
C ALA A 53 7.91 -7.47 -2.34
N GLN A 54 8.04 -8.70 -2.87
CA GLN A 54 8.00 -8.94 -4.32
C GLN A 54 6.64 -8.59 -4.95
N SER A 55 5.58 -8.51 -4.14
CA SER A 55 4.25 -8.07 -4.57
C SER A 55 4.10 -6.54 -4.69
N VAL A 56 5.15 -5.79 -4.36
CA VAL A 56 5.20 -4.33 -4.48
C VAL A 56 5.59 -3.96 -5.91
N ALA A 57 4.81 -3.08 -6.52
CA ALA A 57 5.07 -2.51 -7.83
C ALA A 57 5.49 -1.04 -7.73
N ARG A 58 6.43 -0.65 -8.58
CA ARG A 58 6.64 0.73 -8.96
C ARG A 58 5.64 1.08 -10.05
N LEU A 59 4.82 2.11 -9.83
CA LEU A 59 3.93 2.67 -10.83
C LEU A 59 4.60 3.86 -11.51
N LYS A 60 4.67 3.85 -12.84
CA LYS A 60 5.00 5.04 -13.64
C LYS A 60 3.71 5.63 -14.18
N ILE A 61 3.47 6.90 -13.87
CA ILE A 61 2.28 7.66 -14.23
C ILE A 61 2.69 8.98 -14.90
N SER A 62 1.74 9.71 -15.50
CA SER A 62 2.04 10.97 -16.21
C SER A 62 2.74 12.02 -15.33
N GLY A 63 2.47 12.02 -14.01
CA GLY A 63 3.03 12.97 -13.05
C GLY A 63 4.31 12.52 -12.34
N GLY A 64 4.80 11.30 -12.60
CA GLY A 64 5.98 10.75 -11.92
C GLY A 64 5.86 9.29 -11.57
N TRP A 65 6.19 8.97 -10.33
CA TRP A 65 6.27 7.59 -9.85
C TRP A 65 5.50 7.44 -8.53
N CYS A 66 4.79 6.33 -8.42
CA CYS A 66 4.08 5.94 -7.21
C CYS A 66 4.43 4.49 -6.84
N THR A 67 3.90 4.04 -5.71
CA THR A 67 3.97 2.66 -5.26
C THR A 67 2.59 2.03 -5.34
N ALA A 68 2.53 0.74 -5.63
CA ALA A 68 1.31 -0.05 -5.57
C ALA A 68 1.59 -1.45 -5.04
N TRP A 69 0.54 -2.13 -4.61
CA TRP A 69 0.62 -3.47 -4.04
C TRP A 69 -0.33 -4.41 -4.76
N LEU A 70 0.21 -5.53 -5.25
CA LEU A 70 -0.58 -6.60 -5.83
C LEU A 70 -1.44 -7.25 -4.74
N TRP A 71 -2.75 -7.12 -4.90
CA TRP A 71 -3.74 -7.44 -3.88
C TRP A 71 -4.68 -8.55 -4.37
N GLY A 72 -4.64 -9.69 -3.69
CA GLY A 72 -5.36 -10.88 -4.10
C GLY A 72 -4.82 -11.50 -5.39
N SER A 73 -5.42 -12.63 -5.78
CA SER A 73 -4.91 -13.49 -6.85
C SER A 73 -5.36 -13.11 -8.27
N GLU A 74 -6.14 -12.04 -8.42
CA GLU A 74 -6.80 -11.69 -9.69
C GLU A 74 -6.10 -10.56 -10.47
N GLY A 75 -4.92 -10.12 -10.03
CA GLY A 75 -4.18 -9.05 -10.70
C GLY A 75 -4.65 -7.65 -10.35
N HIS A 76 -5.18 -7.43 -9.14
CA HIS A 76 -5.55 -6.10 -8.68
C HIS A 76 -4.36 -5.38 -8.03
N LEU A 77 -4.24 -4.09 -8.24
CA LEU A 77 -3.32 -3.24 -7.50
C LEU A 77 -4.11 -2.29 -6.58
N VAL A 78 -3.67 -2.18 -5.34
CA VAL A 78 -4.01 -1.06 -4.46
C VAL A 78 -2.93 0.01 -4.59
N THR A 79 -3.32 1.28 -4.73
CA THR A 79 -2.44 2.46 -4.71
C THR A 79 -3.22 3.66 -4.16
N ASN A 80 -2.66 4.86 -4.23
CA ASN A 80 -3.33 6.09 -3.79
C ASN A 80 -4.22 6.71 -4.88
N ASN A 81 -5.27 7.44 -4.48
CA ASN A 81 -6.11 8.21 -5.41
C ASN A 81 -5.30 9.30 -6.09
N HIS A 82 -4.42 9.98 -5.37
CA HIS A 82 -3.59 11.02 -5.96
C HIS A 82 -2.60 10.47 -7.02
N CYS A 83 -2.35 9.15 -7.04
CA CYS A 83 -1.56 8.48 -8.08
C CYS A 83 -2.42 8.08 -9.30
N ILE A 84 -3.62 7.53 -9.04
CA ILE A 84 -4.59 7.13 -10.07
C ILE A 84 -5.97 7.62 -9.63
N GLY A 85 -6.36 8.81 -10.09
CA GLY A 85 -7.62 9.45 -9.67
C GLY A 85 -8.77 9.22 -10.65
N SER A 86 -8.48 8.70 -11.83
CA SER A 86 -9.45 8.52 -12.90
C SER A 86 -9.17 7.29 -13.77
N ALA A 87 -10.16 6.92 -14.58
CA ALA A 87 -9.99 5.86 -15.57
C ALA A 87 -8.94 6.22 -16.64
N ALA A 88 -8.79 7.51 -16.97
CA ALA A 88 -7.78 7.98 -17.90
C ALA A 88 -6.36 7.82 -17.34
N ASP A 89 -6.17 8.10 -16.04
CA ASP A 89 -4.89 7.86 -15.37
C ASP A 89 -4.59 6.35 -15.33
N ALA A 90 -5.58 5.52 -14.98
CA ALA A 90 -5.43 4.07 -14.94
C ALA A 90 -5.03 3.50 -16.31
N ALA A 91 -5.61 4.01 -17.39
CA ALA A 91 -5.34 3.56 -18.76
C ALA A 91 -3.90 3.83 -19.23
N THR A 92 -3.16 4.71 -18.55
CA THR A 92 -1.77 5.07 -18.89
C THR A 92 -0.75 4.67 -17.82
N ALA A 93 -1.21 4.11 -16.69
CA ALA A 93 -0.33 3.67 -15.61
C ALA A 93 0.44 2.40 -16.00
N ILE A 94 1.77 2.45 -15.88
CA ILE A 94 2.67 1.32 -16.14
C ILE A 94 3.08 0.70 -14.80
N ALA A 95 2.88 -0.59 -14.64
CA ALA A 95 3.25 -1.34 -13.44
C ALA A 95 4.54 -2.14 -13.67
N GLU A 96 5.53 -1.88 -12.83
CA GLU A 96 6.85 -2.51 -12.86
C GLU A 96 7.13 -3.22 -11.53
N PHE A 97 7.39 -4.52 -11.56
CA PHE A 97 7.64 -5.34 -10.38
C PHE A 97 9.09 -5.78 -10.30
N GLY A 98 9.59 -6.02 -9.08
CA GLY A 98 10.99 -6.44 -8.87
C GLY A 98 12.00 -5.37 -9.28
N ALA A 99 11.64 -4.09 -9.15
CA ALA A 99 12.49 -2.95 -9.49
C ALA A 99 13.53 -2.68 -8.38
N GLU A 100 14.40 -3.65 -8.13
CA GLU A 100 15.48 -3.62 -7.15
C GLU A 100 16.83 -3.91 -7.81
N CYS A 101 17.92 -3.41 -7.22
CA CYS A 101 19.26 -3.67 -7.72
C CYS A 101 19.74 -5.08 -7.33
N ALA A 102 20.71 -5.60 -8.07
CA ALA A 102 21.20 -6.97 -7.86
C ALA A 102 21.89 -7.18 -6.51
N THR A 103 22.45 -6.12 -5.91
CA THR A 103 23.21 -6.21 -4.64
C THR A 103 22.89 -5.05 -3.71
N ALA A 104 23.07 -5.28 -2.41
CA ALA A 104 22.80 -4.28 -1.37
C ALA A 104 23.73 -3.05 -1.44
N THR A 105 24.90 -3.21 -2.05
CA THR A 105 25.92 -2.16 -2.20
C THR A 105 25.96 -1.57 -3.60
N ASP A 106 24.99 -1.90 -4.45
CA ASP A 106 24.92 -1.34 -5.80
C ASP A 106 24.80 0.20 -5.71
N PRO A 107 25.65 0.97 -6.42
CA PRO A 107 25.60 2.44 -6.37
C PRO A 107 24.30 3.02 -6.94
N ASN A 108 23.51 2.22 -7.67
CA ASN A 108 22.20 2.62 -8.17
C ASN A 108 21.08 2.45 -7.15
N ASN A 109 21.34 1.84 -6.00
CA ASN A 109 20.36 1.80 -4.91
C ASN A 109 19.97 3.23 -4.52
N GLY A 110 18.66 3.49 -4.44
CA GLY A 110 18.13 4.83 -4.18
C GLY A 110 18.00 5.75 -5.41
N ILE A 111 18.53 5.36 -6.58
CA ILE A 111 18.35 6.11 -7.82
C ILE A 111 17.09 5.63 -8.54
N LYS A 112 16.06 6.49 -8.58
CA LYS A 112 14.77 6.18 -9.22
C LYS A 112 14.95 5.74 -10.68
N GLY A 113 14.48 4.54 -11.00
CA GLY A 113 14.53 3.99 -12.37
C GLY A 113 15.87 3.40 -12.81
N ALA A 114 16.92 3.47 -11.99
CA ALA A 114 18.23 2.92 -12.37
C ALA A 114 18.25 1.39 -12.36
N CYS A 115 17.56 0.78 -11.39
CA CYS A 115 17.35 -0.66 -11.34
C CYS A 115 15.96 -0.98 -11.89
N VAL A 116 15.97 -1.67 -13.04
CA VAL A 116 14.79 -1.97 -13.85
C VAL A 116 14.31 -3.37 -13.54
N GLY A 117 13.02 -3.50 -13.24
CA GLY A 117 12.32 -4.75 -13.01
C GLY A 117 11.58 -5.24 -14.25
N THR A 118 10.50 -5.99 -14.03
CA THR A 118 9.62 -6.48 -15.09
C THR A 118 8.45 -5.52 -15.28
N TYR A 119 8.28 -4.97 -16.48
CA TYR A 119 7.09 -4.21 -16.87
C TYR A 119 5.91 -5.16 -17.10
N VAL A 120 5.13 -5.39 -16.05
CA VAL A 120 4.02 -6.36 -16.04
C VAL A 120 2.81 -5.86 -16.82
N SER A 121 2.57 -4.55 -16.84
CA SER A 121 1.43 -3.96 -17.52
C SER A 121 1.71 -2.52 -17.96
N ASN A 122 1.14 -2.12 -19.10
CA ASN A 122 1.17 -0.74 -19.60
C ASN A 122 -0.16 0.01 -19.45
N SER A 123 -1.18 -0.63 -18.88
CA SER A 123 -2.49 -0.01 -18.64
C SER A 123 -3.28 -0.81 -17.61
N SER A 124 -4.16 -0.13 -16.89
CA SER A 124 -5.05 -0.78 -15.92
C SER A 124 -6.49 -0.32 -16.11
N THR A 125 -7.42 -1.14 -15.64
CA THR A 125 -8.84 -0.78 -15.55
C THR A 125 -9.13 -0.28 -14.14
N LEU A 126 -9.67 0.93 -14.02
CA LEU A 126 -10.10 1.47 -12.73
C LEU A 126 -11.30 0.66 -12.20
N ILE A 127 -11.21 0.18 -10.95
CA ILE A 127 -12.30 -0.55 -10.28
C ILE A 127 -13.02 0.37 -9.29
N ILE A 128 -12.29 1.00 -8.38
CA ILE A 128 -12.82 1.97 -7.43
C ILE A 128 -11.72 2.94 -7.02
N THR A 129 -12.11 4.18 -6.72
CA THR A 129 -11.22 5.18 -6.15
C THR A 129 -12.00 6.07 -5.18
N ASP A 130 -11.35 6.50 -4.12
CA ASP A 130 -11.92 7.42 -3.14
C ASP A 130 -10.88 8.50 -2.79
N PRO A 131 -11.13 9.78 -3.15
CA PRO A 131 -10.22 10.88 -2.85
C PRO A 131 -10.21 11.28 -1.37
N THR A 132 -11.25 10.93 -0.60
CA THR A 132 -11.31 11.22 0.85
C THR A 132 -10.42 10.27 1.63
N LEU A 133 -10.36 9.01 1.21
CA LEU A 133 -9.52 7.97 1.81
C LEU A 133 -8.16 7.80 1.12
N ASP A 134 -7.90 8.58 0.06
CA ASP A 134 -6.72 8.52 -0.81
C ASP A 134 -6.31 7.09 -1.22
N PHE A 135 -7.28 6.30 -1.69
CA PHE A 135 -7.02 4.96 -2.22
C PHE A 135 -7.66 4.74 -3.59
N THR A 136 -7.01 3.86 -4.35
CA THR A 136 -7.50 3.36 -5.64
C THR A 136 -7.23 1.87 -5.75
N LEU A 137 -8.24 1.14 -6.24
CA LEU A 137 -8.10 -0.23 -6.71
C LEU A 137 -8.20 -0.24 -8.24
N VAL A 138 -7.20 -0.80 -8.89
CA VAL A 138 -7.21 -1.05 -10.34
C VAL A 138 -6.99 -2.53 -10.64
N LYS A 139 -7.44 -3.01 -11.80
CA LYS A 139 -7.09 -4.33 -12.33
C LYS A 139 -6.09 -4.18 -13.46
N LEU A 140 -4.96 -4.86 -13.38
CA LEU A 140 -3.92 -4.80 -14.40
C LEU A 140 -4.39 -5.44 -15.71
N ASN A 141 -4.14 -4.76 -16.83
CA ASN A 141 -4.19 -5.40 -18.14
C ASN A 141 -2.80 -5.99 -18.42
N VAL A 142 -2.58 -7.22 -17.96
CA VAL A 142 -1.26 -7.87 -17.98
C VAL A 142 -0.76 -8.02 -19.42
N ASN A 143 0.51 -7.64 -19.65
CA ASN A 143 1.16 -7.76 -20.96
C ASN A 143 1.24 -9.23 -21.38
N HIS A 144 1.10 -9.49 -22.69
CA HIS A 144 1.15 -10.85 -23.23
C HIS A 144 2.45 -11.56 -22.85
N GLY A 145 2.34 -12.80 -22.35
CA GLY A 145 3.49 -13.63 -21.95
C GLY A 145 4.04 -13.36 -20.55
N ILE A 146 3.49 -12.38 -19.81
CA ILE A 146 3.90 -12.14 -18.42
C ILE A 146 3.12 -13.05 -17.47
N ASN A 147 3.85 -13.82 -16.65
CA ASN A 147 3.28 -14.53 -15.52
C ASN A 147 3.35 -13.69 -14.25
N ILE A 148 2.27 -12.99 -13.91
CA ILE A 148 2.22 -12.14 -12.71
C ILE A 148 2.30 -12.93 -11.39
N THR A 149 1.94 -14.22 -11.39
CA THR A 149 1.89 -15.02 -10.16
C THR A 149 3.25 -15.23 -9.51
N GLN A 150 4.35 -15.02 -10.25
CA GLN A 150 5.72 -15.11 -9.72
C GLN A 150 6.02 -14.05 -8.64
N PHE A 151 5.23 -12.97 -8.58
CA PHE A 151 5.39 -11.88 -7.62
C PHE A 151 4.58 -12.09 -6.32
N GLY A 152 3.79 -13.17 -6.23
CA GLY A 152 2.87 -13.39 -5.11
C GLY A 152 1.75 -12.34 -5.08
N TYR A 153 1.16 -12.10 -3.90
CA TYR A 153 0.20 -11.03 -3.65
C TYR A 153 0.03 -10.82 -2.14
N LEU A 154 -0.43 -9.64 -1.75
CA LEU A 154 -0.88 -9.34 -0.40
C LEU A 154 -2.37 -9.65 -0.23
N GLN A 155 -2.77 -9.88 1.02
CA GLN A 155 -4.16 -10.11 1.41
C GLN A 155 -4.47 -9.40 2.73
N ALA A 156 -5.73 -9.05 2.92
CA ALA A 156 -6.22 -8.69 4.25
C ALA A 156 -6.29 -9.95 5.12
N ARG A 157 -6.08 -9.75 6.40
CA ARG A 157 -6.49 -10.69 7.44
C ARG A 157 -7.77 -10.17 8.11
N ASP A 158 -8.58 -11.10 8.57
CA ASP A 158 -9.82 -10.86 9.33
C ASP A 158 -9.56 -10.58 10.82
N SER A 159 -8.31 -10.63 11.26
CA SER A 159 -7.88 -10.48 12.63
C SER A 159 -6.91 -9.31 12.82
N ALA A 160 -6.88 -8.75 14.03
CA ALA A 160 -5.92 -7.73 14.39
C ALA A 160 -4.49 -8.28 14.37
N GLY A 161 -3.52 -7.38 14.18
CA GLY A 161 -2.11 -7.75 14.31
C GLY A 161 -1.72 -7.97 15.74
N THR A 162 -1.09 -9.10 16.00
CA THR A 162 -0.27 -9.25 17.20
C THR A 162 0.92 -8.31 17.06
N LEU A 163 0.82 -7.12 17.66
CA LEU A 163 1.98 -6.27 17.88
C LEU A 163 2.83 -6.96 18.92
N VAL A 164 3.95 -7.57 18.50
CA VAL A 164 4.96 -8.02 19.45
C VAL A 164 5.62 -6.74 19.99
N PRO A 165 5.57 -6.45 21.30
CA PRO A 165 6.20 -5.27 21.85
C PRO A 165 7.68 -5.28 21.46
N ASN A 166 8.16 -4.19 20.86
CA ASN A 166 9.57 -4.04 20.56
C ASN A 166 10.33 -3.82 21.89
N PRO A 167 11.21 -4.74 22.34
CA PRO A 167 11.93 -4.58 23.59
C PRO A 167 12.93 -3.41 23.56
N SER A 168 13.22 -2.81 22.40
CA SER A 168 14.10 -1.64 22.27
C SER A 168 13.39 -0.29 22.26
N ALA A 169 12.06 -0.23 22.38
CA ALA A 169 11.33 1.03 22.57
C ALA A 169 11.38 1.51 24.03
N SER A 170 12.59 1.72 24.54
CA SER A 170 12.81 2.49 25.76
C SER A 170 12.80 3.96 25.38
N HIS A 171 11.65 4.62 25.55
CA HIS A 171 11.59 6.08 25.56
C HIS A 171 12.28 6.58 26.84
N THR A 172 13.49 7.12 26.69
CA THR A 172 14.10 8.06 27.63
C THR A 172 14.30 9.38 26.93
#